data_AF-G9QK64-F1
#
_entry.id   AF-G9QK64-F1
#
_cell.length_a   1.000
_cell.length_b   1.000
_cell.length_c   1.000
_cell.angle_alpha   90.00
_cell.angle_beta   90.00
_cell.angle_gamma   90.00
#
_symmetry.space_group_name_H-M   'P 1'
#
loop_
_entity.id
_entity.type
_entity.pdbx_description
1 polymer ?
#
loop_
_entity_poly.entity_id
_entity_poly.type
_entity_poly.pdbx_seq_one_letter_code
_entity_poly.pdbx_strand_id
1 'polypeptide(L)' 'MYRRKYASKNNVVYAEGHALGQKRQFHPGEKAPNNGIYVEVGDTGSNVVNPKQIKLAKGDRFPENSNDERIWTYKRKP' A
#
# COMPACT_ATOMS: atom_id res chain seq x y z
N MET A 1 13.76 46.34 -4.02
CA MET A 1 14.98 45.72 -4.59
C MET A 1 15.44 44.67 -3.58
N TYR A 2 15.36 43.36 -3.83
CA TYR A 2 16.20 42.64 -4.79
C TYR A 2 15.42 41.54 -5.52
N ARG A 3 15.57 41.54 -6.84
CA ARG A 3 15.09 40.55 -7.79
C ARG A 3 16.13 39.44 -7.87
N ARG A 4 15.80 38.20 -7.50
CA ARG A 4 16.56 37.03 -7.96
C ARG A 4 15.60 36.07 -8.66
N LYS A 5 15.64 36.11 -10.00
CA LYS A 5 15.02 35.10 -10.87
C LYS A 5 15.87 33.84 -10.76
N TYR A 6 15.31 32.76 -10.22
CA TYR A 6 15.70 31.42 -10.64
C TYR A 6 14.54 30.88 -11.46
N ALA A 7 14.70 30.90 -12.78
CA ALA A 7 13.92 30.04 -13.63
C ALA A 7 14.39 28.60 -13.33
N SER A 8 13.61 27.87 -12.54
CA SER A 8 13.70 26.41 -12.48
C SER A 8 12.36 25.86 -12.90
N LYS A 9 12.34 25.22 -14.07
CA LYS A 9 11.20 24.48 -14.58
C LYS A 9 10.89 23.35 -13.59
N ASN A 10 9.63 23.33 -13.14
CA ASN A 10 8.95 22.25 -12.43
C ASN A 10 9.05 22.27 -10.89
N ASN A 11 8.04 22.92 -10.31
CA ASN A 11 7.42 22.65 -9.01
C ASN A 11 8.33 22.32 -7.82
N VAL A 12 8.70 23.37 -7.09
CA VAL A 12 8.98 23.27 -5.68
C VAL A 12 7.64 23.15 -4.94
N VAL A 13 7.31 21.95 -4.46
CA VAL A 13 6.20 21.76 -3.50
C VAL A 13 6.82 21.55 -2.12
N TYR A 14 6.78 22.58 -1.29
CA TYR A 14 6.87 22.40 0.15
C TYR A 14 5.44 22.20 0.66
N ALA A 15 5.07 20.94 0.89
CA ALA A 15 3.86 20.58 1.61
C ALA A 15 4.23 19.48 2.61
N GLU A 16 4.12 19.84 3.89
CA GLU A 16 4.00 19.01 5.07
C GLU A 16 3.61 17.54 4.80
N GLY A 17 4.47 16.58 5.20
CA GLY A 17 4.05 15.23 5.65
C GLY A 17 3.19 14.30 4.78
N HIS A 18 2.94 14.56 3.50
CA HIS A 18 2.13 13.66 2.67
C HIS A 18 2.97 12.54 2.04
N ALA A 19 2.92 11.33 2.61
CA ALA A 19 3.53 10.14 2.04
C ALA A 19 2.94 9.83 0.65
N LEU A 20 3.74 10.02 -0.39
CA LEU A 20 3.47 9.57 -1.76
C LEU A 20 3.10 8.07 -1.75
N GLY A 21 1.92 7.75 -2.29
CA GLY A 21 1.50 6.46 -2.83
C GLY A 21 2.05 5.20 -2.16
N GLN A 22 1.82 5.00 -0.85
CA GLN A 22 2.23 3.74 -0.20
C GLN A 22 1.52 2.55 -0.86
N LYS A 23 2.29 1.53 -1.24
CA LYS A 23 1.79 0.25 -1.77
C LYS A 23 0.73 -0.33 -0.81
N ARG A 24 -0.47 -0.63 -1.33
CA ARG A 24 -1.61 -1.17 -0.54
C ARG A 24 -2.03 -2.59 -0.94
N GLN A 25 -1.40 -3.12 -1.98
CA GLN A 25 -1.61 -4.46 -2.52
C GLN A 25 -0.30 -5.22 -2.33
N PHE A 26 -0.35 -6.45 -1.85
CA PHE A 26 0.83 -7.23 -1.49
C PHE A 26 0.70 -8.67 -1.99
N HIS A 27 1.78 -9.19 -2.55
CA HIS A 27 1.90 -10.58 -2.98
C HIS A 27 2.44 -11.48 -1.86
N PRO A 28 2.28 -12.81 -1.97
CA PRO A 28 2.95 -13.77 -1.10
C PRO A 28 4.44 -13.51 -0.96
N GLY A 29 4.96 -13.72 0.24
CA GLY A 29 6.39 -13.56 0.55
C GLY A 29 6.84 -12.11 0.76
N GLU A 30 6.07 -11.10 0.34
CA GLU A 30 6.34 -9.70 0.68
C GLU A 30 6.22 -9.45 2.18
N LYS A 31 6.84 -8.38 2.68
CA LYS A 31 6.80 -8.05 4.11
C LYS A 31 5.67 -7.07 4.42
N ALA A 32 4.93 -7.34 5.49
CA ALA A 32 3.93 -6.43 6.02
C ALA A 32 4.59 -5.10 6.45
N PRO A 33 4.14 -3.95 5.94
CA PRO A 33 4.75 -2.65 6.25
C PRO A 33 4.41 -2.14 7.66
N ASN A 34 3.35 -2.65 8.28
CA ASN A 34 2.88 -2.28 9.60
C ASN A 34 2.13 -3.44 10.27
N ASN A 35 1.80 -3.28 11.55
CA ASN A 35 0.94 -4.22 12.26
C ASN A 35 -0.49 -4.01 11.79
N GLY A 36 -1.17 -5.08 11.39
CA GLY A 36 -2.52 -4.93 10.85
C GLY A 36 -3.24 -6.24 10.58
N ILE A 37 -4.51 -6.09 10.19
CA ILE A 37 -5.30 -7.17 9.60
C ILE A 37 -5.29 -6.96 8.09
N TYR A 38 -4.97 -8.02 7.37
CA TYR A 38 -4.93 -8.05 5.92
C TYR A 38 -5.98 -9.04 5.40
N VAL A 39 -6.50 -8.77 4.22
CA VAL A 39 -7.59 -9.52 3.60
C VAL A 39 -7.25 -9.82 2.14
N GLU A 40 -7.66 -10.99 1.66
CA GLU A 40 -7.56 -11.32 0.25
C GLU A 40 -8.53 -10.51 -0.59
N VAL A 41 -8.04 -10.03 -1.73
CA VAL A 41 -8.83 -9.42 -2.81
C VAL A 41 -8.32 -9.98 -4.14
N GLY A 42 -9.06 -9.78 -5.22
CA GLY A 42 -8.56 -10.10 -6.56
C GLY A 42 -7.32 -9.27 -6.88
N ASP A 43 -6.50 -9.72 -7.83
CA ASP A 43 -5.31 -9.02 -8.34
C ASP A 43 -5.56 -7.54 -8.71
N THR A 44 -6.75 -7.23 -9.21
CA THR A 44 -7.24 -5.87 -9.53
C THR A 44 -7.78 -5.09 -8.32
N GLY A 45 -7.83 -5.72 -7.15
CA GLY A 45 -8.42 -5.16 -5.92
C GLY A 45 -9.93 -5.36 -5.79
N SER A 46 -10.52 -6.24 -6.58
CA SER A 46 -11.95 -6.58 -6.54
C SER A 46 -12.31 -7.47 -5.36
N ASN A 47 -13.60 -7.51 -4.99
CA ASN A 47 -14.10 -8.42 -3.96
C ASN A 47 -14.01 -9.87 -4.46
N VAL A 48 -13.66 -10.78 -3.55
CA VAL A 48 -13.60 -12.22 -3.81
C VAL A 48 -14.57 -12.97 -2.90
N VAL A 49 -14.98 -14.16 -3.32
CA VAL A 49 -15.78 -15.07 -2.49
C VAL A 49 -14.89 -15.70 -1.42
N ASN A 50 -15.39 -15.71 -0.18
CA ASN A 50 -14.70 -16.25 1.00
C ASN A 50 -13.25 -15.73 1.15
N PRO A 51 -13.06 -14.42 1.36
CA PRO A 51 -11.72 -13.85 1.51
C PRO A 51 -11.08 -14.32 2.81
N LYS A 52 -9.84 -14.80 2.75
CA LYS A 52 -9.05 -15.06 3.96
C LYS A 52 -8.67 -13.74 4.63
N GLN A 53 -8.55 -13.78 5.96
CA GLN A 53 -8.07 -12.68 6.77
C GLN A 53 -6.94 -13.15 7.67
N ILE A 54 -5.88 -12.36 7.77
CA ILE A 54 -4.71 -12.66 8.58
C ILE A 54 -4.30 -11.45 9.39
N LYS A 55 -3.79 -11.67 10.60
CA LYS A 55 -3.16 -10.63 11.42
C LYS A 55 -1.66 -10.80 11.30
N LEU A 56 -0.96 -9.74 10.87
CA LEU A 56 0.49 -9.72 10.73
C LEU A 56 1.08 -8.57 11.54
N ALA A 57 2.28 -8.78 12.06
CA ALA A 57 3.14 -7.72 12.56
C ALA A 57 4.02 -7.16 11.43
N LYS A 58 4.56 -5.96 11.65
CA LYS A 58 5.49 -5.32 10.73
C LYS A 58 6.71 -6.22 10.50
N GLY A 59 7.00 -6.49 9.23
CA GLY A 59 8.12 -7.32 8.82
C GLY A 59 7.79 -8.79 8.59
N ASP A 60 6.64 -9.26 9.09
CA ASP A 60 6.15 -10.62 8.82
C ASP A 60 5.87 -10.78 7.32
N ARG A 61 6.07 -11.99 6.80
CA ARG A 61 5.80 -12.28 5.39
C ARG A 61 4.33 -12.62 5.17
N PHE A 62 3.78 -12.15 4.07
CA PHE A 62 2.47 -12.60 3.59
C PHE A 62 2.55 -14.09 3.21
N PRO A 63 1.58 -14.92 3.64
CA PRO A 63 1.51 -16.32 3.24
C PRO A 63 1.01 -16.44 1.80
N GLU A 64 1.07 -17.66 1.28
CA GLU A 64 0.45 -18.00 0.00
C GLU A 64 -1.05 -17.69 -0.01
N ASN A 65 -1.51 -17.22 -1.16
CA ASN A 65 -2.91 -16.94 -1.41
C ASN A 65 -3.70 -18.22 -1.66
N SER A 66 -5.03 -18.11 -1.64
CA SER A 66 -5.90 -19.25 -1.97
C SER A 66 -5.79 -19.69 -3.44
N ASN A 67 -5.35 -18.80 -4.34
CA ASN A 67 -5.01 -19.05 -5.73
C ASN A 67 -4.14 -17.89 -6.29
N ASP A 68 -3.65 -18.04 -7.53
CA ASP A 68 -2.72 -17.07 -8.16
C ASP A 68 -3.35 -15.71 -8.51
N GLU A 69 -4.68 -15.63 -8.57
CA GLU A 69 -5.44 -14.42 -8.91
C GLU A 69 -5.75 -13.55 -7.69
N ARG A 70 -5.19 -13.89 -6.52
CA ARG A 70 -5.43 -13.19 -5.25
C ARG A 70 -4.18 -12.51 -4.75
N ILE A 71 -4.41 -11.40 -4.08
CA ILE A 71 -3.40 -10.60 -3.38
C ILE A 71 -3.92 -10.19 -2.02
N TRP A 72 -3.04 -9.71 -1.16
CA TRP A 72 -3.38 -9.16 0.14
C TRP A 72 -3.55 -7.65 0.09
N THR A 73 -4.54 -7.12 0.79
CA THR A 73 -4.67 -5.69 1.06
C THR A 73 -5.02 -5.45 2.53
N TYR A 74 -4.93 -4.20 2.98
CA TYR A 74 -5.40 -3.84 4.31
C TYR A 74 -6.89 -4.13 4.47
N LYS A 75 -7.28 -4.71 5.60
CA LYS A 75 -8.69 -4.73 5.98
C LYS A 75 -9.15 -3.30 6.20
N ARG A 76 -10.05 -2.82 5.35
CA ARG A 76 -10.69 -1.51 5.54
C ARG A 76 -11.54 -1.58 6.81
N LYS A 77 -11.48 -0.52 7.63
CA LYS A 77 -12.46 -0.35 8.71
C LYS A 77 -13.85 -0.18 8.07
N PRO A 78 -14.91 -0.78 8.64
CA PRO A 78 -16.27 -0.54 8.18
C PRO A 78 -16.65 0.94 8.29
#